data_AF-A0A8J6KRY0-F1
#
_entry.id   AF-A0A8J6KRY0-F1
#
_cell.length_a   1.000
_cell.length_b   1.000
_cell.length_c   1.000
_cell.angle_alpha   90.00
_cell.angle_beta   90.00
_cell.angle_gamma   90.00
#
_symmetry.space_group_name_H-M   'P 1'
#
loop_
_entity.id
_entity.type
_entity.pdbx_description
1 polymer ?
#
loop_
_entity_poly.entity_id
_entity_poly.type
_entity_poly.pdbx_seq_one_letter_code
_entity_poly.pdbx_strand_id
1 'polypeptide(L)'
;MVKKKVLFCPVKEALEVDWSGEKAKAALKRTAPDDFLLQELLKFRTDKGRDPSLIAPVCAVVGGILAQEIVKALSQWDPPHNFFFFDGMKGNGVVECLGPK
;
A
#
# COMPACT_ATOMS: atom_id res chain seq x y z
N MET A 1 -24.52 -10.69 -13.19
CA MET A 1 -23.34 -10.40 -12.36
C MET A 1 -22.16 -11.20 -12.89
N VAL A 2 -21.06 -10.56 -13.28
CA VAL A 2 -19.89 -11.24 -13.88
C VAL A 2 -18.91 -11.59 -12.77
N LYS A 3 -18.56 -12.88 -12.64
CA LYS A 3 -17.56 -13.33 -11.65
C LYS A 3 -16.17 -12.88 -12.11
N LYS A 4 -15.45 -12.16 -11.23
CA LYS A 4 -14.04 -11.79 -11.41
C LYS A 4 -13.21 -12.49 -10.34
N LYS A 5 -11.98 -12.86 -10.69
CA LYS A 5 -10.99 -13.43 -9.76
C LYS A 5 -9.78 -12.50 -9.74
N VAL A 6 -9.33 -12.13 -8.54
CA VAL A 6 -8.12 -11.34 -8.30
C VAL A 6 -7.19 -12.18 -7.44
N LEU A 7 -5.88 -12.11 -7.71
CA LEU A 7 -4.84 -12.79 -6.95
C LEU A 7 -4.02 -11.75 -6.22
N PHE A 8 -3.72 -12.02 -4.95
CA PHE A 8 -2.88 -11.19 -4.10
C PHE A 8 -1.61 -11.98 -3.76
N CYS A 9 -0.47 -11.30 -3.72
CA CYS A 9 0.78 -11.87 -3.25
C CYS A 9 0.89 -11.76 -1.72
N PRO A 10 1.74 -12.58 -1.08
CA PRO A 10 2.11 -12.39 0.32
C PRO A 10 2.73 -11.01 0.58
N VAL A 11 2.41 -10.41 1.74
CA VAL A 11 2.95 -9.10 2.12
C VAL A 11 4.48 -9.05 2.12
N LYS A 12 5.14 -10.16 2.47
CA LYS A 12 6.59 -10.28 2.42
C LYS A 12 7.14 -10.01 1.03
N GLU A 13 6.54 -10.60 0.00
CA GLU A 13 6.95 -10.42 -1.39
C GLU A 13 6.69 -8.99 -1.89
N ALA A 14 5.63 -8.36 -1.40
CA ALA A 14 5.32 -6.97 -1.74
C ALA A 14 6.25 -5.96 -1.04
N LEU A 15 6.81 -6.29 0.12
CA LEU A 15 7.77 -5.45 0.83
C LEU A 15 9.22 -5.68 0.36
N GLU A 16 9.55 -6.89 -0.08
CA GLU A 16 10.91 -7.29 -0.51
C GLU A 16 11.05 -7.30 -2.05
N VAL A 17 10.61 -6.22 -2.71
CA VAL A 17 10.68 -6.11 -4.18
C VAL A 17 12.13 -5.97 -4.65
N ASP A 18 12.54 -6.82 -5.60
CA ASP A 18 13.84 -6.71 -6.27
C ASP A 18 13.80 -5.66 -7.40
N TRP A 19 14.47 -4.53 -7.15
CA TRP A 19 14.57 -3.41 -8.10
C TRP A 19 15.74 -3.52 -9.07
N SER A 20 16.52 -4.60 -9.04
CA SER A 20 17.71 -4.76 -9.90
C SER A 20 17.35 -5.00 -11.38
N GLY A 21 16.21 -5.67 -11.63
CA GLY A 21 15.73 -6.05 -12.95
C GLY A 21 15.24 -4.87 -13.80
N GLU A 22 15.36 -4.98 -15.11
CA GLU A 22 15.01 -3.91 -16.06
C GLU A 22 13.51 -3.53 -16.00
N LYS A 23 12.63 -4.52 -15.85
CA LYS A 23 11.19 -4.31 -15.65
C LYS A 23 10.88 -3.58 -14.33
N ALA A 24 11.59 -3.93 -13.26
CA ALA A 24 11.42 -3.29 -11.96
C ALA A 24 11.91 -1.84 -11.98
N LYS A 25 13.04 -1.56 -12.65
CA LYS A 25 13.52 -0.18 -12.88
C LYS A 25 12.54 0.68 -13.66
N ALA A 26 11.82 0.11 -14.63
CA ALA A 26 10.76 0.82 -15.34
C ALA A 26 9.54 1.09 -14.45
N ALA A 27 9.16 0.12 -13.61
CA ALA A 27 8.09 0.28 -12.63
C ALA A 27 8.43 1.31 -11.56
N LEU A 28 9.68 1.34 -11.08
CA LEU A 28 10.19 2.24 -10.05
C LEU A 28 9.93 3.71 -10.37
N LYS A 29 10.06 4.11 -11.65
CA LYS A 29 9.78 5.49 -12.09
C LYS A 29 8.33 5.91 -11.91
N ARG A 30 7.42 4.95 -11.75
CA ARG A 30 5.97 5.15 -11.61
C ARG A 30 5.48 4.84 -10.20
N THR A 31 6.34 4.25 -9.37
CA THR A 31 6.05 3.90 -7.99
C THR A 31 6.04 5.15 -7.12
N ALA A 32 5.05 5.25 -6.24
CA ALA A 32 4.93 6.33 -5.28
C ALA A 32 6.15 6.36 -4.33
N PRO A 33 6.74 7.54 -4.06
CA PRO A 33 7.80 7.67 -3.05
C PRO A 33 7.37 7.18 -1.66
N ASP A 34 6.08 7.24 -1.37
CA ASP A 34 5.44 6.79 -0.15
C ASP A 34 5.71 5.31 0.19
N ASP A 35 5.98 4.47 -0.82
CA ASP A 35 6.39 3.07 -0.62
C ASP A 35 7.72 2.98 0.15
N PHE A 36 8.69 3.83 -0.22
CA PHE A 36 9.99 3.87 0.44
C PHE A 36 9.89 4.51 1.82
N LEU A 37 9.00 5.48 1.99
CA LEU A 37 8.68 6.05 3.30
C LEU A 37 8.13 4.99 4.24
N LEU A 38 7.24 4.12 3.75
CA LEU A 38 6.73 2.98 4.53
C LEU A 38 7.88 2.05 4.96
N GLN A 39 8.82 1.73 4.07
CA GLN A 39 9.98 0.89 4.38
C GLN A 39 10.86 1.51 5.46
N GLU A 40 11.16 2.81 5.35
CA GLU A 40 11.97 3.53 6.34
C GLU A 40 11.27 3.58 7.70
N LEU A 41 9.96 3.84 7.73
CA LEU A 41 9.18 3.85 8.97
C LEU A 41 9.09 2.46 9.61
N LEU A 42 8.92 1.39 8.83
CA LEU A 42 8.94 0.01 9.32
C LEU A 42 10.31 -0.35 9.91
N LYS A 43 11.40 0.08 9.26
CA LYS A 43 12.76 -0.10 9.78
C LYS A 43 12.95 0.67 11.09
N PHE A 44 12.51 1.93 11.14
CA PHE A 44 12.57 2.75 12.34
C PHE A 44 11.81 2.11 13.51
N ARG A 45 10.59 1.62 13.27
CA ARG A 45 9.79 0.91 14.27
C ARG A 45 10.52 -0.34 14.77
N THR A 46 11.12 -1.11 13.87
CA THR A 46 11.89 -2.31 14.22
C THR A 46 13.09 -1.97 15.10
N ASP A 47 13.81 -0.89 14.78
CA ASP A 47 15.03 -0.51 15.49
C ASP A 47 14.78 0.23 16.81
N LYS A 48 13.67 0.97 16.91
CA LYS A 48 13.38 1.87 18.04
C LYS A 48 12.22 1.40 18.92
N GLY A 49 11.43 0.43 18.46
CA GLY A 49 10.25 -0.05 19.19
C GLY A 49 9.13 0.98 19.35
N ARG A 50 9.15 2.07 18.57
CA ARG A 50 8.16 3.16 18.63
C ARG A 50 7.98 3.82 17.27
N ASP A 51 6.88 4.55 17.12
CA ASP A 51 6.62 5.38 15.95
C ASP A 51 6.99 6.86 16.21
N PRO A 52 7.25 7.67 15.16
CA PRO A 52 7.57 9.09 15.31
C PRO A 52 6.40 9.96 15.81
N SER A 53 5.24 9.93 15.14
CA SER A 53 4.01 10.67 15.50
C SER A 53 2.80 10.26 14.62
N LEU A 54 1.58 10.62 15.06
CA LEU A 54 0.31 10.38 14.34
C LEU A 54 -0.46 11.70 14.16
N ILE A 55 -1.24 11.82 13.09
CA ILE A 55 -2.06 13.01 12.76
C ILE A 55 -3.52 12.59 12.58
N ALA A 56 -4.41 13.06 13.46
CA ALA A 56 -5.81 12.59 13.52
C ALA A 56 -6.60 12.68 12.18
N PRO A 57 -6.52 13.79 11.40
CA PRO A 57 -7.12 13.84 10.06
C PRO A 57 -6.64 12.73 9.11
N VAL A 58 -5.35 12.39 9.15
CA VAL A 58 -4.78 11.32 8.30
C VAL A 58 -5.34 9.96 8.71
N CYS A 59 -5.45 9.70 10.02
CA CYS A 59 -6.06 8.47 10.53
C CYS A 59 -7.51 8.30 10.08
N ALA A 60 -8.30 9.39 10.04
CA ALA A 60 -9.68 9.34 9.57
C ALA A 60 -9.76 8.97 8.08
N VAL A 61 -8.92 9.58 7.23
CA VAL A 61 -8.88 9.29 5.79
C VAL A 61 -8.44 7.85 5.53
N VAL A 62 -7.28 7.45 6.07
CA VAL A 62 -6.72 6.10 5.85
C VAL A 62 -7.61 5.03 6.46
N GLY A 63 -8.16 5.27 7.66
CA GLY A 63 -9.08 4.36 8.33
C GLY A 63 -10.38 4.16 7.55
N GLY A 64 -10.94 5.22 6.97
CA GLY A 64 -12.14 5.13 6.12
C GLY A 64 -11.90 4.27 4.87
N ILE A 65 -10.76 4.48 4.18
CA ILE A 65 -10.41 3.73 2.98
C ILE A 65 -10.13 2.26 3.31
N LEU A 66 -9.37 1.99 4.38
CA LEU A 66 -9.11 0.62 4.85
C LEU A 66 -10.42 -0.10 5.22
N ALA A 67 -11.30 0.55 5.98
CA ALA A 67 -12.59 -0.03 6.35
C ALA A 67 -13.45 -0.35 5.12
N GLN A 68 -13.43 0.53 4.10
CA GLN A 68 -14.16 0.30 2.86
C GLN A 68 -13.61 -0.92 2.09
N GLU A 69 -12.29 -1.09 2.00
CA GLU A 69 -11.67 -2.25 1.35
C GLU A 69 -11.98 -3.57 2.09
N ILE A 70 -12.05 -3.53 3.43
CA ILE A 70 -12.51 -4.68 4.24
C ILE A 70 -13.96 -5.04 3.88
N VAL A 71 -14.85 -4.06 3.78
CA VAL A 71 -16.26 -4.29 3.40
C VAL A 71 -16.36 -4.89 1.99
N LYS A 72 -15.57 -4.41 1.02
CA LYS A 72 -15.51 -4.99 -0.33
C LYS A 72 -15.05 -6.45 -0.32
N ALA A 73 -13.99 -6.75 0.43
CA ALA A 73 -13.46 -8.10 0.54
C ALA A 73 -14.46 -9.08 1.17
N LEU A 74 -15.16 -8.65 2.23
CA LEU A 74 -16.16 -9.47 2.93
C LEU A 74 -17.44 -9.66 2.11
N SER A 75 -17.91 -8.61 1.43
CA SER A 75 -19.13 -8.67 0.61
C SER A 75 -18.93 -9.36 -0.73
N GLN A 76 -17.68 -9.48 -1.20
CA GLN A 76 -17.32 -10.01 -2.52
C GLN A 76 -18.02 -9.27 -3.68
N TRP A 77 -18.41 -8.01 -3.44
CA TRP A 77 -19.16 -7.22 -4.41
C TRP A 77 -18.25 -6.51 -5.42
N ASP A 78 -17.13 -5.98 -4.94
CA ASP A 78 -16.13 -5.26 -5.73
C ASP A 78 -14.72 -5.80 -5.45
N PRO A 79 -13.80 -5.75 -6.44
CA PRO A 79 -12.42 -6.19 -6.24
C PRO A 79 -11.67 -5.27 -5.26
N PRO A 80 -10.98 -5.82 -4.24
CA PRO A 80 -10.13 -5.04 -3.36
C PRO A 80 -8.77 -4.72 -4.00
N HIS A 81 -8.04 -3.77 -3.40
CA HIS A 81 -6.72 -3.31 -3.81
C HIS A 81 -5.63 -3.69 -2.78
N ASN A 82 -4.36 -3.75 -3.20
CA ASN A 82 -3.25 -4.24 -2.36
C ASN A 82 -2.66 -3.13 -1.48
N PHE A 83 -2.15 -2.06 -2.09
CA PHE A 83 -1.54 -0.94 -1.38
C PHE A 83 -2.28 0.36 -1.70
N PHE A 84 -2.45 1.16 -0.66
CA PHE A 84 -2.97 2.52 -0.76
C PHE A 84 -2.06 3.45 0.05
N PHE A 85 -1.57 4.49 -0.60
CA PHE A 85 -0.73 5.52 -0.01
C PHE A 85 -1.45 6.86 -0.05
N PHE A 86 -1.38 7.60 1.05
CA PHE A 86 -2.02 8.90 1.18
C PHE A 86 -1.03 9.94 1.69
N ASP A 87 -0.82 10.97 0.87
CA ASP A 87 -0.04 12.15 1.25
C ASP A 87 -1.02 13.29 1.57
N GLY A 88 -1.17 13.57 2.86
CA GLY A 88 -2.06 14.61 3.38
C GLY A 88 -1.57 16.04 3.12
N MET A 89 -0.32 16.24 2.70
CA MET A 89 0.21 17.56 2.35
C MET A 89 -0.20 17.95 0.92
N LYS A 90 -0.18 16.99 0.00
CA LYS A 90 -0.63 17.19 -1.40
C LYS A 90 -2.10 16.82 -1.62
N GLY A 91 -2.70 16.06 -0.71
CA GLY A 91 -4.08 15.59 -0.81
C GLY A 91 -4.30 14.47 -1.84
N ASN A 92 -3.25 13.76 -2.24
CA ASN A 92 -3.33 12.64 -3.19
C ASN A 92 -3.41 11.29 -2.48
N GLY A 93 -4.24 10.41 -3.02
CA GLY A 93 -4.28 8.98 -2.69
C GLY A 93 -3.86 8.16 -3.90
N VAL A 94 -2.87 7.29 -3.75
CA VAL A 94 -2.33 6.44 -4.82
C VAL A 94 -2.58 4.98 -4.47
N VAL A 95 -3.11 4.22 -5.43
CA VAL A 95 -3.24 2.77 -5.32
C VAL A 95 -2.11 2.12 -6.09
N GLU A 96 -1.31 1.31 -5.41
CA GLU A 96 -0.17 0.58 -5.97
C GLU A 96 -0.44 -0.93 -5.93
N CYS A 97 0.00 -1.64 -6.97
CA CYS A 97 0.03 -3.10 -7.00
C CYS A 97 1.49 -3.56 -6.90
N LEU A 98 1.98 -3.67 -5.67
CA LEU A 98 3.34 -4.11 -5.36
C LEU A 98 3.43 -5.62 -5.19
N GLY A 99 4.57 -6.18 -5.58
CA GLY A 99 4.87 -7.61 -5.60
C GLY A 99 4.95 -8.19 -7.02
N PRO A 100 5.32 -9.48 -7.14
CA PRO A 100 5.50 -10.13 -8.43
C PRO A 100 4.20 -10.14 -9.26
N LYS A 101 4.34 -9.89 -10.56
CA LYS A 101 3.28 -10.08 -11.58
C LYS A 101 3.35 -11.46 -12.19
#